data_AF-A0A3N5KJV7-F1
#
_entry.id   AF-A0A3N5KJV7-F1
#
_cell.length_a   1.000
_cell.length_b   1.000
_cell.length_c   1.000
_cell.angle_alpha   90.00
_cell.angle_beta   90.00
_cell.angle_gamma   90.00
#
_symmetry.space_group_name_H-M   'P 1'
#
loop_
_entity.id
_entity.type
_entity.pdbx_description
1 polymer ?
#
loop_
_entity_poly.entity_id
_entity_poly.type
_entity_poly.pdbx_seq_one_letter_code
_entity_poly.pdbx_strand_id
1 'polypeptide(L)'
;HTTEELFLVRCFVRDVLGTPHLDHRVRPVQWDAADASEDGLQRRTDKTANGRGARDIDVLPGTGGLDTRGMIAAAHEGRIKALIVLEEDPVRELPDLPVREALGALDLLVATSLFANETTALAHAVIPGLGFAEKTGSFTNHQGRIQKIHRALAPLGACRALAEVLRDLARGLGWDLGDIEPERIWAAIGEQPGPYRGIGAAGWNAIGPEGATAEEIRAASRRGRG
;
A
#
# COMPACT_ATOMS: atom_id res chain seq x y z
N HIS A 1 -0.13 -3.80 -3.61
CA HIS A 1 0.84 -2.75 -3.95
C HIS A 1 2.25 -3.11 -3.51
N THR A 2 3.27 -2.61 -4.19
CA THR A 2 4.67 -2.74 -3.73
C THR A 2 4.88 -1.89 -2.48
N THR A 3 5.96 -2.17 -1.74
CA THR A 3 6.32 -1.40 -0.53
C THR A 3 6.56 0.08 -0.87
N GLU A 4 7.13 0.36 -2.05
CA GLU A 4 7.42 1.71 -2.52
C GLU A 4 6.13 2.47 -2.90
N GLU A 5 5.20 1.80 -3.58
CA GLU A 5 3.88 2.37 -3.87
C GLU A 5 3.15 2.71 -2.55
N LEU A 6 3.14 1.79 -1.59
CA LEU A 6 2.52 1.98 -0.28
C LEU A 6 3.17 3.10 0.52
N PHE A 7 4.50 3.25 0.44
CA PHE A 7 5.22 4.35 1.06
C PHE A 7 4.79 5.70 0.49
N LEU A 8 4.70 5.80 -0.84
CA LEU A 8 4.22 7.02 -1.49
C LEU A 8 2.75 7.31 -1.17
N VAL A 9 1.90 6.29 -1.05
CA VAL A 9 0.51 6.48 -0.57
C VAL A 9 0.52 7.10 0.82
N ARG A 10 1.33 6.57 1.73
CA ARG A 10 1.44 7.12 3.09
C ARG A 10 1.91 8.57 3.09
N CYS A 11 2.96 8.90 2.34
CA CYS A 11 3.45 10.27 2.19
C CYS A 11 2.39 11.18 1.57
N PHE A 12 1.73 10.75 0.49
CA PHE A 12 0.65 11.51 -0.12
C PHE A 12 -0.50 11.78 0.87
N VAL A 13 -0.97 10.76 1.58
CA VAL A 13 -2.09 10.93 2.51
C VAL A 13 -1.74 11.81 3.71
N ARG A 14 -0.54 11.65 4.28
CA ARG A 14 -0.12 12.40 5.48
C ARG A 14 0.38 13.81 5.15
N ASP A 15 1.19 13.94 4.11
CA ASP A 15 1.92 15.18 3.83
C ASP A 15 1.15 16.07 2.83
N VAL A 16 0.45 15.46 1.86
CA VAL A 16 -0.29 16.21 0.83
C VAL A 16 -1.75 16.43 1.21
N LEU A 17 -2.46 15.36 1.59
CA LEU A 17 -3.87 15.46 1.99
C LEU A 17 -4.05 15.90 3.45
N GLY A 18 -3.02 15.74 4.30
CA GLY A 18 -3.07 16.17 5.70
C GLY A 18 -4.06 15.40 6.58
N THR A 19 -4.48 14.20 6.17
CA THR A 19 -5.47 13.40 6.91
C THR A 19 -4.82 12.23 7.65
N PRO A 20 -5.25 11.91 8.89
CA PRO A 20 -4.78 10.72 9.59
C PRO A 20 -5.48 9.44 9.11
N HIS A 21 -6.47 9.54 8.21
CA HIS A 21 -7.27 8.44 7.72
C HIS A 21 -6.57 7.70 6.58
N LEU A 22 -5.95 6.58 6.90
CA LEU A 22 -5.25 5.69 5.96
C LEU A 22 -5.33 4.28 6.51
N ASP A 23 -5.72 3.31 5.70
CA ASP A 23 -5.64 1.91 6.10
C ASP A 23 -5.47 1.02 4.87
N HIS A 24 -4.76 -0.10 5.04
CA HIS A 24 -4.63 -1.16 4.04
C HIS A 24 -5.46 -2.40 4.40
N ARG A 25 -6.08 -2.40 5.58
CA ARG A 25 -6.85 -3.54 6.11
C ARG A 25 -8.31 -3.41 5.69
N VAL A 26 -8.64 -3.99 4.54
CA VAL A 26 -10.05 -4.07 4.08
C VAL A 26 -10.73 -5.33 4.63
N ARG A 27 -9.97 -6.41 4.85
CA ARG A 27 -10.46 -7.64 5.49
C ARG A 27 -10.14 -7.63 6.99
N PRO A 28 -11.00 -8.24 7.83
CA PRO A 28 -10.68 -8.45 9.23
C PRO A 28 -9.52 -9.44 9.33
N VAL A 29 -8.29 -8.93 9.47
CA VAL A 29 -7.13 -9.76 9.73
C VAL A 29 -6.84 -9.74 11.22
N GLN A 30 -6.97 -10.91 11.87
CA GLN A 30 -6.60 -11.09 13.27
C GLN A 30 -5.08 -11.22 13.36
N TRP A 31 -4.40 -10.15 13.74
CA TRP A 31 -2.94 -10.12 13.81
C TRP A 31 -2.37 -10.52 15.18
N ASP A 32 -3.13 -10.26 16.25
CA ASP A 32 -2.67 -10.37 17.64
C ASP A 32 -3.17 -11.63 18.37
N ALA A 33 -4.10 -12.36 17.76
CA ALA A 33 -4.53 -13.67 18.22
C ALA A 33 -3.99 -14.72 17.25
N ALA A 34 -3.49 -15.84 17.76
CA ALA A 34 -3.28 -17.02 16.95
C ALA A 34 -4.64 -17.40 16.34
N ASP A 35 -4.88 -17.01 15.09
CA ASP A 35 -6.10 -17.44 14.41
C ASP A 35 -6.00 -18.95 14.24
N ALA A 36 -6.90 -19.66 14.92
CA ALA A 36 -6.93 -21.12 14.96
C ALA A 36 -7.19 -21.76 13.58
N SER A 37 -7.48 -20.97 12.54
CA SER A 37 -7.57 -21.41 11.15
C SER A 37 -6.24 -21.39 10.41
N GLU A 38 -5.18 -20.77 10.96
CA GLU A 38 -3.83 -20.85 10.41
C GLU A 38 -3.16 -22.16 10.81
N ASP A 39 -2.67 -22.91 9.82
CA ASP A 39 -1.94 -24.17 10.04
C ASP A 39 -0.41 -23.98 10.00
N GLY A 40 0.05 -22.73 9.87
CA GLY A 40 1.47 -22.39 9.78
C GLY A 40 2.18 -22.90 8.52
N LEU A 41 1.45 -23.51 7.58
CA LEU A 41 1.99 -24.14 6.37
C LEU A 41 1.30 -23.64 5.09
N GLN A 42 -0.01 -23.80 4.98
CA GLN A 42 -0.81 -23.47 3.78
C GLN A 42 -1.94 -22.47 4.06
N ARG A 43 -2.48 -22.44 5.27
CA ARG A 43 -3.57 -21.53 5.66
C ARG A 43 -3.03 -20.34 6.43
N ARG A 44 -3.30 -19.15 5.90
CA ARG A 44 -3.02 -17.85 6.50
C ARG A 44 -4.27 -16.99 6.40
N THR A 45 -4.52 -16.21 7.45
CA THR A 45 -5.60 -15.21 7.53
C THR A 45 -5.32 -14.04 6.60
N ASP A 46 -4.08 -13.58 6.60
CA ASP A 46 -3.61 -12.60 5.64
C ASP A 46 -3.37 -13.26 4.28
N LYS A 47 -4.21 -12.85 3.34
CA LYS A 47 -4.09 -13.24 1.93
C LYS A 47 -3.44 -12.14 1.09
N THR A 48 -3.05 -11.02 1.70
CA THR A 48 -2.40 -9.91 1.00
C THR A 48 -0.92 -10.22 0.82
N ALA A 49 -0.42 -10.06 -0.41
CA ALA A 49 0.96 -10.40 -0.73
C ALA A 49 1.98 -9.49 -0.02
N ASN A 50 1.56 -8.30 0.41
CA ASN A 50 2.43 -7.28 1.02
C ASN A 50 1.91 -6.70 2.35
N GLY A 51 0.98 -7.38 3.05
CA GLY A 51 0.41 -6.85 4.29
C GLY A 51 1.48 -6.57 5.35
N ARG A 52 2.53 -7.41 5.41
CA ARG A 52 3.69 -7.16 6.28
C ARG A 52 4.46 -5.90 5.87
N GLY A 53 4.73 -5.71 4.57
CA GLY A 53 5.40 -4.51 4.06
C GLY A 53 4.64 -3.23 4.37
N ALA A 54 3.32 -3.25 4.20
CA ALA A 54 2.43 -2.14 4.54
C ALA A 54 2.53 -1.75 6.03
N ARG A 55 2.54 -2.74 6.93
CA ARG A 55 2.71 -2.51 8.38
C ARG A 55 4.10 -2.01 8.75
N ASP A 56 5.14 -2.62 8.18
CA ASP A 56 6.52 -2.27 8.48
C ASP A 56 6.82 -0.80 8.12
N ILE A 57 6.10 -0.23 7.15
CA ILE A 57 6.17 1.19 6.79
C ILE A 57 4.98 2.01 7.32
N ASP A 58 4.22 1.53 8.29
CA ASP A 58 3.17 2.31 8.96
C ASP A 58 2.08 2.85 7.99
N VAL A 59 1.66 2.04 7.01
CA VAL A 59 0.43 2.29 6.24
C VAL A 59 -0.76 1.86 7.10
N LEU A 60 -0.98 2.62 8.16
CA LEU A 60 -2.00 2.40 9.17
C LEU A 60 -2.62 3.75 9.55
N PRO A 61 -3.78 3.73 10.22
CA PRO A 61 -4.40 4.97 10.69
C PRO A 61 -3.42 5.72 11.60
N GLY A 62 -3.26 7.01 11.34
CA GLY A 62 -2.48 7.89 12.21
C GLY A 62 -3.15 8.06 13.58
N THR A 63 -2.55 8.86 14.45
CA THR A 63 -3.18 9.22 15.73
C THR A 63 -4.54 9.90 15.48
N GLY A 64 -5.62 9.31 16.02
CA GLY A 64 -6.99 9.77 15.75
C GLY A 64 -7.53 9.44 14.35
N GLY A 65 -6.78 8.66 13.57
CA GLY A 65 -7.18 8.16 12.27
C GLY A 65 -8.24 7.07 12.36
N LEU A 66 -9.09 6.98 11.33
CA LEU A 66 -10.09 5.93 11.19
C LEU A 66 -9.48 4.78 10.37
N ASP A 67 -9.79 3.55 10.76
CA ASP A 67 -9.55 2.37 9.94
C ASP A 67 -10.55 2.28 8.78
N THR A 68 -10.41 1.31 7.88
CA THR A 68 -11.29 1.16 6.70
C THR A 68 -12.77 1.18 7.10
N ARG A 69 -13.14 0.43 8.14
CA ARG A 69 -14.54 0.32 8.59
C ARG A 69 -15.04 1.64 9.17
N GLY A 70 -14.21 2.33 9.96
CA GLY A 70 -14.48 3.66 10.48
C GLY A 70 -14.60 4.72 9.38
N MET A 71 -13.79 4.64 8.33
CA MET A 71 -13.90 5.52 7.16
C MET A 71 -15.22 5.29 6.41
N ILE A 72 -15.63 4.03 6.19
CA ILE A 72 -16.93 3.71 5.59
C ILE A 72 -18.08 4.23 6.45
N ALA A 73 -18.06 4.01 7.77
CA ALA A 73 -19.08 4.52 8.68
C ALA A 73 -19.13 6.06 8.67
N ALA A 74 -17.97 6.73 8.66
CA ALA A 74 -17.88 8.18 8.59
C ALA A 74 -18.37 8.74 7.25
N ALA A 75 -18.14 8.04 6.14
CA ALA A 75 -18.69 8.40 4.83
C ALA A 75 -20.21 8.27 4.83
N HIS A 76 -20.75 7.17 5.38
CA HIS A 76 -22.19 6.95 5.52
C HIS A 76 -22.87 8.04 6.37
N GLU A 77 -22.21 8.50 7.44
CA GLU A 77 -22.67 9.61 8.29
C GLU A 77 -22.43 10.99 7.67
N GLY A 78 -21.80 11.06 6.49
CA GLY A 78 -21.48 12.31 5.80
C GLY A 78 -20.34 13.13 6.42
N ARG A 79 -19.58 12.56 7.36
CA ARG A 79 -18.37 13.18 7.95
C ARG A 79 -17.16 13.11 7.02
N ILE A 80 -17.08 12.07 6.19
CA ILE A 80 -16.12 11.98 5.08
C ILE A 80 -16.87 12.26 3.78
N LYS A 81 -16.31 13.16 2.96
CA LYS A 81 -16.87 13.56 1.66
C LYS A 81 -16.10 13.04 0.46
N ALA A 82 -14.85 12.63 0.66
CA ALA A 82 -14.02 12.10 -0.40
C ALA A 82 -13.26 10.84 0.06
N LEU A 83 -13.18 9.84 -0.81
CA LEU A 83 -12.34 8.64 -0.61
C LEU A 83 -11.53 8.30 -1.86
N ILE A 84 -10.33 7.78 -1.64
CA ILE A 84 -9.49 7.16 -2.66
C ILE A 84 -9.35 5.68 -2.31
N VAL A 85 -9.86 4.80 -3.15
CA VAL A 85 -9.77 3.34 -2.99
C VAL A 85 -8.71 2.79 -3.94
N LEU A 86 -7.73 2.05 -3.42
CA LEU A 86 -6.56 1.60 -4.18
C LEU A 86 -6.55 0.08 -4.33
N GLU A 87 -6.88 -0.43 -5.52
CA GLU A 87 -6.90 -1.86 -5.90
C GLU A 87 -7.76 -2.75 -4.99
N GLU A 88 -8.82 -2.19 -4.40
CA GLU A 88 -9.71 -2.89 -3.47
C GLU A 88 -11.19 -2.76 -3.87
N ASP A 89 -12.01 -3.68 -3.38
CA ASP A 89 -13.46 -3.68 -3.60
C ASP A 89 -14.23 -3.80 -2.27
N PRO A 90 -14.24 -2.75 -1.43
CA PRO A 90 -14.92 -2.78 -0.12
C PRO A 90 -16.40 -3.15 -0.22
N VAL A 91 -17.09 -2.88 -1.34
CA VAL A 91 -18.49 -3.30 -1.53
C VAL A 91 -18.62 -4.83 -1.43
N ARG A 92 -17.65 -5.57 -1.97
CA ARG A 92 -17.60 -7.03 -1.90
C ARG A 92 -16.97 -7.53 -0.60
N GLU A 93 -15.96 -6.82 -0.09
CA GLU A 93 -15.15 -7.29 1.03
C GLU A 93 -15.73 -6.98 2.41
N LEU A 94 -16.61 -5.99 2.52
CA LEU A 94 -17.27 -5.56 3.76
C LEU A 94 -18.81 -5.65 3.62
N PRO A 95 -19.37 -6.85 3.36
CA PRO A 95 -20.80 -7.02 3.07
C PRO A 95 -21.69 -6.75 4.30
N ASP A 96 -21.11 -6.66 5.49
CA ASP A 96 -21.81 -6.36 6.74
C ASP A 96 -21.98 -4.85 7.00
N LEU A 97 -21.39 -3.99 6.15
CA LEU A 97 -21.52 -2.53 6.23
C LEU A 97 -22.36 -2.00 5.05
N PRO A 98 -23.01 -0.82 5.19
CA PRO A 98 -23.73 -0.16 4.10
C PRO A 98 -22.76 0.54 3.14
N VAL A 99 -21.82 -0.22 2.56
CA VAL A 99 -20.70 0.33 1.78
C VAL A 99 -21.18 1.02 0.52
N ARG A 100 -22.17 0.44 -0.18
CA ARG A 100 -22.68 1.02 -1.43
C ARG A 100 -23.32 2.39 -1.17
N GLU A 101 -24.11 2.50 -0.13
CA GLU A 101 -24.74 3.74 0.30
C GLU A 101 -23.69 4.76 0.74
N ALA A 102 -22.71 4.34 1.53
CA ALA A 102 -21.62 5.20 1.99
C ALA A 102 -20.80 5.77 0.82
N LEU A 103 -20.41 4.91 -0.12
CA LEU A 103 -19.62 5.31 -1.29
C LEU A 103 -20.43 6.15 -2.28
N GLY A 104 -21.71 5.85 -2.47
CA GLY A 104 -22.61 6.61 -3.34
C GLY A 104 -22.98 7.99 -2.80
N ALA A 105 -22.78 8.24 -1.49
CA ALA A 105 -23.04 9.53 -0.85
C ALA A 105 -21.81 10.47 -0.81
N LEU A 106 -20.65 10.03 -1.30
CA LEU A 106 -19.44 10.85 -1.37
C LEU A 106 -19.57 11.93 -2.44
N ASP A 107 -19.00 13.11 -2.17
CA ASP A 107 -18.84 14.16 -3.18
C ASP A 107 -17.74 13.80 -4.20
N LEU A 108 -16.78 12.96 -3.79
CA LEU A 108 -15.72 12.45 -4.65
C LEU A 108 -15.31 11.03 -4.27
N LEU A 109 -15.26 10.15 -5.24
CA LEU A 109 -14.76 8.78 -5.10
C LEU A 109 -13.81 8.51 -6.26
N VAL A 110 -12.54 8.32 -5.94
CA VAL A 110 -11.51 7.90 -6.88
C VAL A 110 -11.18 6.45 -6.59
N ALA A 111 -11.17 5.60 -7.62
CA ALA A 111 -10.81 4.19 -7.49
C ALA A 111 -9.68 3.85 -8.45
N THR A 112 -8.69 3.08 -7.99
CA THR A 112 -7.76 2.37 -8.87
C THR A 112 -8.10 0.89 -8.87
N SER A 113 -8.09 0.26 -10.03
CA SER A 113 -8.27 -1.18 -10.14
C SER A 113 -7.69 -1.69 -11.44
N LEU A 114 -7.16 -2.91 -11.42
CA LEU A 114 -6.81 -3.68 -12.61
C LEU A 114 -8.04 -4.12 -13.41
N PHE A 115 -9.18 -4.35 -12.73
CA PHE A 115 -10.42 -4.81 -13.35
C PHE A 115 -11.63 -4.00 -12.90
N ALA A 116 -12.64 -3.89 -13.74
CA ALA A 116 -13.93 -3.35 -13.31
C ALA A 116 -14.52 -4.20 -12.17
N ASN A 117 -14.99 -3.53 -11.12
CA ASN A 117 -15.60 -4.11 -9.93
C ASN A 117 -16.73 -3.21 -9.38
N GLU A 118 -17.39 -3.64 -8.32
CA GLU A 118 -18.54 -2.92 -7.74
C GLU A 118 -18.17 -1.53 -7.22
N THR A 119 -16.98 -1.38 -6.64
CA THR A 119 -16.47 -0.09 -6.18
C THR A 119 -16.17 0.86 -7.34
N THR A 120 -15.54 0.39 -8.42
CA THR A 120 -15.27 1.21 -9.61
C THR A 120 -16.55 1.65 -10.31
N ALA A 121 -17.63 0.87 -10.23
CA ALA A 121 -18.93 1.24 -10.80
C ALA A 121 -19.59 2.41 -10.05
N LEU A 122 -19.19 2.68 -8.81
CA LEU A 122 -19.66 3.81 -8.00
C LEU A 122 -18.72 5.02 -8.09
N ALA A 123 -17.50 4.85 -8.62
CA ALA A 123 -16.47 5.87 -8.59
C ALA A 123 -16.75 7.00 -9.58
N HIS A 124 -16.47 8.22 -9.14
CA HIS A 124 -16.52 9.42 -9.97
C HIS A 124 -15.35 9.45 -10.97
N ALA A 125 -14.21 8.87 -10.58
CA ALA A 125 -13.05 8.68 -11.45
C ALA A 125 -12.42 7.32 -11.20
N VAL A 126 -12.11 6.61 -12.29
CA VAL A 126 -11.38 5.33 -12.25
C VAL A 126 -10.04 5.50 -12.94
N ILE A 127 -8.97 5.13 -12.23
CA ILE A 127 -7.60 5.15 -12.76
C ILE A 127 -7.15 3.70 -12.96
N PRO A 128 -6.97 3.24 -14.21
CA PRO A 128 -6.58 1.86 -14.48
C PRO A 128 -5.21 1.55 -13.87
N GLY A 129 -5.18 0.55 -13.00
CA GLY A 129 -3.99 0.13 -12.27
C GLY A 129 -3.11 -0.83 -13.07
N LEU A 130 -1.91 -1.06 -12.54
CA LEU A 130 -0.99 -2.07 -13.05
C LEU A 130 -1.10 -3.39 -12.28
N GLY A 131 -1.01 -4.49 -13.01
CA GLY A 131 -0.80 -5.82 -12.46
C GLY A 131 0.62 -6.02 -11.94
N PHE A 132 0.84 -7.10 -11.19
CA PHE A 132 2.15 -7.43 -10.61
C PHE A 132 3.27 -7.51 -11.66
N ALA A 133 3.00 -8.12 -12.82
CA ALA A 133 4.00 -8.30 -13.88
C ALA A 133 4.41 -6.98 -14.58
N GLU A 134 3.65 -5.91 -14.37
CA GLU A 134 3.89 -4.60 -14.99
C GLU A 134 4.61 -3.62 -14.04
N LYS A 135 4.86 -4.04 -12.80
CA LYS A 135 5.42 -3.21 -11.73
C LYS A 135 6.87 -3.55 -11.42
N THR A 136 7.59 -2.55 -10.92
CA THR A 136 8.91 -2.71 -10.29
C THR A 136 8.81 -2.23 -8.85
N GLY A 137 9.40 -2.95 -7.91
CA GLY A 137 9.36 -2.62 -6.50
C GLY A 137 9.65 -3.84 -5.63
N SER A 138 9.25 -3.79 -4.37
CA SER A 138 9.49 -4.85 -3.40
C SER A 138 8.19 -5.29 -2.72
N PHE A 139 8.21 -6.53 -2.23
CA PHE A 139 7.20 -7.12 -1.37
C PHE A 139 7.87 -7.74 -0.16
N THR A 140 7.32 -7.49 1.02
CA THR A 140 7.73 -8.19 2.23
C THR A 140 6.68 -9.24 2.56
N ASN A 141 7.09 -10.50 2.47
CA ASN A 141 6.20 -11.61 2.75
C ASN A 141 5.93 -11.76 4.26
N HIS A 142 5.07 -12.70 4.61
CA HIS A 142 4.68 -12.94 6.00
C HIS A 142 5.84 -13.36 6.93
N GLN A 143 6.93 -13.94 6.39
CA GLN A 143 8.14 -14.31 7.13
C GLN A 143 9.13 -13.13 7.28
N GLY A 144 8.81 -11.95 6.72
CA GLY A 144 9.70 -10.79 6.73
C GLY A 144 10.80 -10.83 5.67
N ARG A 145 10.71 -11.73 4.68
CA ARG A 145 11.63 -11.72 3.53
C ARG A 145 11.17 -10.67 2.52
N ILE A 146 12.04 -9.71 2.27
CA ILE A 146 11.89 -8.67 1.25
C ILE A 146 12.30 -9.27 -0.09
N GLN A 147 11.42 -9.19 -1.08
CA GLN A 147 11.63 -9.76 -2.42
C GLN A 147 11.41 -8.66 -3.46
N LYS A 148 12.32 -8.59 -4.43
CA LYS A 148 12.19 -7.66 -5.54
C LYS A 148 11.27 -8.23 -6.61
N ILE A 149 10.54 -7.33 -7.24
CA ILE A 149 9.80 -7.59 -8.46
C ILE A 149 10.32 -6.64 -9.53
N HIS A 150 10.45 -7.16 -10.74
CA HIS A 150 10.87 -6.38 -11.89
C HIS A 150 9.77 -6.44 -12.93
N ARG A 151 9.54 -5.32 -13.60
CA ARG A 151 8.61 -5.25 -14.73
C ARG A 151 8.99 -6.29 -15.77
N ALA A 152 8.09 -7.24 -16.01
CA ALA A 152 8.20 -8.25 -17.06
C ALA A 152 7.36 -7.89 -18.29
N LEU A 153 6.29 -7.11 -18.10
CA LEU A 153 5.39 -6.65 -19.16
C LEU A 153 5.31 -5.13 -19.19
N ALA A 154 5.19 -4.55 -20.38
CA ALA A 154 4.87 -3.13 -20.50
C ALA A 154 3.41 -2.89 -20.04
N PRO A 155 3.11 -1.74 -19.38
CA PRO A 155 1.74 -1.33 -19.08
C PRO A 155 0.81 -1.43 -20.29
N LEU A 156 -0.36 -2.02 -20.09
CA LEU A 156 -1.39 -2.08 -21.13
C LEU A 156 -2.20 -0.79 -21.22
N GLY A 157 -2.38 -0.28 -22.44
CA GLY A 157 -3.27 0.84 -22.73
C GLY A 157 -2.98 2.09 -21.89
N ALA A 158 -3.97 2.54 -21.13
CA ALA A 158 -3.88 3.72 -20.26
C ALA A 158 -3.51 3.39 -18.81
N CYS A 159 -3.09 2.15 -18.51
CA CYS A 159 -2.71 1.78 -17.16
C CYS A 159 -1.44 2.51 -16.72
N ARG A 160 -1.44 2.98 -15.47
CA ARG A 160 -0.36 3.80 -14.91
C ARG A 160 0.13 3.26 -13.59
N ALA A 161 1.42 3.41 -13.33
CA ALA A 161 1.97 3.09 -12.02
C ALA A 161 1.38 4.01 -10.96
N LEU A 162 1.03 3.48 -9.79
CA LEU A 162 0.41 4.28 -8.72
C LEU A 162 1.33 5.43 -8.29
N ALA A 163 2.65 5.21 -8.28
CA ALA A 163 3.63 6.23 -8.00
C ALA A 163 3.53 7.46 -8.94
N GLU A 164 3.30 7.23 -10.24
CA GLU A 164 3.11 8.32 -11.21
C GLU A 164 1.80 9.06 -10.98
N VAL A 165 0.73 8.32 -10.68
CA VAL A 165 -0.59 8.88 -10.38
C VAL A 165 -0.52 9.78 -9.15
N LEU A 166 0.09 9.31 -8.06
CA LEU A 166 0.25 10.09 -6.83
C LEU A 166 1.11 11.33 -7.06
N ARG A 167 2.18 11.24 -7.86
CA ARG A 167 3.00 12.40 -8.22
C ARG A 167 2.20 13.45 -8.98
N ASP A 168 1.40 13.05 -9.95
CA ASP A 168 0.59 13.98 -10.74
C ASP A 168 -0.52 14.62 -9.90
N LEU A 169 -1.17 13.84 -9.02
CA LEU A 169 -2.15 14.35 -8.05
C LEU A 169 -1.52 15.35 -7.09
N ALA A 170 -0.35 15.02 -6.52
CA ALA A 170 0.38 15.93 -5.63
C ALA A 170 0.75 17.24 -6.33
N ARG A 171 1.27 17.16 -7.56
CA ARG A 171 1.59 18.35 -8.37
C ARG A 171 0.36 19.21 -8.65
N GLY A 172 -0.78 18.59 -8.94
CA GLY A 172 -2.06 19.30 -9.10
C GLY A 172 -2.49 20.05 -7.84
N LEU A 173 -2.06 19.59 -6.66
CA LEU A 173 -2.29 20.23 -5.36
C LEU A 173 -1.16 21.18 -4.94
N GLY A 174 -0.15 21.40 -5.78
CA GLY A 174 0.99 22.28 -5.48
C GLY A 174 2.09 21.63 -4.62
N TRP A 175 2.11 20.30 -4.52
CA TRP A 175 3.10 19.53 -3.78
C TRP A 175 4.04 18.76 -4.69
N ASP A 176 5.26 18.51 -4.22
CA ASP A 176 6.24 17.64 -4.88
C ASP A 176 6.53 16.43 -3.99
N LEU A 177 6.26 15.23 -4.51
CA LEU A 177 6.59 13.97 -3.83
C LEU A 177 8.07 13.57 -4.02
N GLY A 178 8.82 14.29 -4.85
CA GLY A 178 10.20 13.98 -5.18
C GLY A 178 10.34 12.81 -6.15
N ASP A 179 11.45 12.09 -6.04
CA ASP A 179 11.77 10.93 -6.88
C ASP A 179 10.77 9.78 -6.64
N ILE A 180 10.29 9.18 -7.72
CA ILE A 180 9.31 8.08 -7.69
C ILE A 180 9.87 6.75 -8.17
N GLU A 181 11.17 6.71 -8.40
CA GLU A 181 11.94 5.55 -8.82
C GLU A 181 12.05 4.58 -7.63
N PRO A 182 11.74 3.28 -7.79
CA PRO A 182 11.68 2.34 -6.67
C PRO A 182 12.93 2.32 -5.79
N GLU A 183 14.12 2.41 -6.40
CA GLU A 183 15.40 2.44 -5.69
C GLU A 183 15.57 3.69 -4.82
N ARG A 184 15.05 4.85 -5.28
CA ARG A 184 15.07 6.11 -4.53
C ARG A 184 14.07 6.08 -3.38
N ILE A 185 12.88 5.57 -3.63
CA ILE A 185 11.86 5.38 -2.59
C ILE A 185 12.36 4.41 -1.52
N TRP A 186 13.04 3.32 -1.91
CA TRP A 186 13.64 2.38 -0.97
C TRP A 186 14.72 3.00 -0.08
N ALA A 187 15.55 3.86 -0.65
CA ALA A 187 16.52 4.62 0.13
C ALA A 187 15.78 5.49 1.18
N ALA A 188 14.73 6.21 0.77
CA ALA A 188 13.91 7.04 1.66
C ALA A 188 13.20 6.21 2.75
N ILE A 189 12.66 5.03 2.42
CA ILE A 189 12.12 4.07 3.39
C ILE A 189 13.17 3.72 4.45
N GLY A 190 14.43 3.52 4.04
CA GLY A 190 15.54 3.20 4.94
C GLY A 190 15.96 4.33 5.88
N GLU A 191 15.57 5.57 5.60
CA GLU A 191 15.81 6.74 6.47
C GLU A 191 14.76 6.87 7.56
N GLN A 192 13.57 6.28 7.36
CA GLN A 192 12.47 6.36 8.31
C GLN A 192 12.67 5.41 9.51
N PRO A 193 12.07 5.74 10.67
CA PRO A 193 11.92 4.78 11.76
C PRO A 193 11.16 3.54 11.29
N GLY A 194 11.59 2.36 11.74
CA GLY A 194 10.90 1.10 11.47
C GLY A 194 11.82 -0.06 11.12
N PRO A 195 11.25 -1.23 10.75
CA PRO A 195 11.99 -2.45 10.44
C PRO A 195 12.98 -2.33 9.30
N TYR A 196 12.80 -1.37 8.38
CA TYR A 196 13.70 -1.13 7.25
C TYR A 196 14.76 -0.06 7.52
N ARG A 197 14.78 0.53 8.73
CA ARG A 197 15.77 1.56 9.06
C ARG A 197 17.20 1.06 8.83
N GLY A 198 17.96 1.88 8.10
CA GLY A 198 19.36 1.68 7.78
C GLY A 198 19.65 0.66 6.66
N ILE A 199 18.64 -0.06 6.15
CA ILE A 199 18.86 -1.03 5.05
C ILE A 199 18.66 -0.40 3.67
N GLY A 200 17.90 0.70 3.56
CA GLY A 200 17.78 1.47 2.32
C GLY A 200 19.13 2.00 1.83
N ALA A 201 20.01 2.41 2.74
CA ALA A 201 21.37 2.87 2.44
C ALA A 201 22.31 1.76 1.92
N ALA A 202 22.02 0.49 2.20
CA ALA A 202 22.74 -0.64 1.59
C ALA A 202 22.38 -0.80 0.10
N GLY A 203 21.34 -0.09 -0.36
CA GLY A 203 20.87 -0.07 -1.73
C GLY A 203 19.97 -1.25 -2.07
N TRP A 204 19.18 -1.06 -3.13
CA TRP A 204 18.23 -2.05 -3.67
C TRP A 204 18.87 -3.40 -4.00
N ASN A 205 20.16 -3.40 -4.36
CA ASN A 205 20.91 -4.61 -4.68
C ASN A 205 21.15 -5.51 -3.46
N ALA A 206 21.16 -4.95 -2.24
CA ALA A 206 21.37 -5.72 -1.01
C ALA A 206 20.24 -6.73 -0.73
N ILE A 207 19.06 -6.55 -1.35
CA ILE A 207 17.95 -7.52 -1.27
C ILE A 207 18.32 -8.85 -1.96
N GLY A 208 19.20 -8.81 -2.97
CA GLY A 208 19.60 -10.00 -3.73
C GLY A 208 18.49 -10.58 -4.63
N PRO A 209 18.81 -11.64 -5.40
CA PRO A 209 17.86 -12.30 -6.30
C PRO A 209 16.84 -13.19 -5.59
N GLU A 210 17.22 -13.78 -4.45
CA GLU A 210 16.36 -14.67 -3.63
C GLU A 210 15.55 -13.89 -2.57
N GLY A 211 15.72 -12.57 -2.52
CA GLY A 211 15.23 -11.75 -1.43
C GLY A 211 16.03 -11.93 -0.14
N ALA A 212 15.84 -11.01 0.80
CA ALA A 212 16.55 -11.01 2.07
C ALA A 212 15.68 -10.46 3.20
N THR A 213 15.95 -10.87 4.43
CA THR A 213 15.39 -10.19 5.61
C THR A 213 16.18 -8.93 5.93
N ALA A 214 15.58 -7.99 6.66
CA ALA A 214 16.30 -6.79 7.11
C ALA A 214 17.54 -7.13 7.98
N GLU A 215 17.50 -8.23 8.74
CA GLU A 215 18.63 -8.70 9.54
C GLU A 215 19.77 -9.25 8.68
N GLU A 216 19.46 -10.04 7.66
CA GLU A 216 20.42 -10.56 6.69
C GLU A 216 21.17 -9.39 6.01
N ILE A 217 20.44 -8.36 5.56
CA ILE A 217 21.02 -7.16 4.91
C ILE A 217 21.94 -6.40 5.88
N ARG A 218 21.51 -6.22 7.13
CA ARG A 218 22.34 -5.55 8.16
C ARG A 218 23.62 -6.33 8.45
N ALA A 219 23.51 -7.65 8.59
CA ALA A 219 24.65 -8.51 8.86
C ALA A 219 25.66 -8.50 7.70
N ALA A 220 25.20 -8.48 6.45
CA ALA A 220 26.06 -8.32 5.28
C ALA A 220 26.77 -6.95 5.26
N SER A 221 26.02 -5.88 5.55
CA SER A 221 26.55 -4.51 5.56
C SER A 221 27.61 -4.26 6.64
N ARG A 222 27.57 -5.00 7.76
CA ARG A 222 28.62 -4.96 8.81
C ARG A 222 29.88 -5.71 8.41
N ARG A 223 29.74 -6.85 7.71
CA ARG A 223 30.88 -7.67 7.26
C ARG A 223 31.72 -7.01 6.17
N GLY A 224 31.13 -6.17 5.33
CA GLY A 224 31.86 -5.43 4.28
C GLY A 224 32.61 -4.17 4.75
N ARG A 225 32.55 -3.81 6.04
CA ARG A 225 33.22 -2.62 6.61
C ARG A 225 34.43 -2.95 7.51
N GLY A 226 34.77 -4.22 7.68
CA GLY A 226 35.96 -4.70 8.41
C GLY A 226 36.99 -5.24 7.45
#